data_AF-A0A7K3DNU5-F1
#
_entry.id   AF-A0A7K3DNU5-F1
#
_cell.length_a   1.000
_cell.length_b   1.000
_cell.length_c   1.000
_cell.angle_alpha   90.00
_cell.angle_beta   90.00
_cell.angle_gamma   90.00
#
_symmetry.space_group_name_H-M   'P 1'
#
loop_
_entity.id
_entity.type
_entity.pdbx_description
1 polymer ?
#
loop_
_entity_poly.entity_id
_entity_poly.type
_entity_poly.pdbx_seq_one_letter_code
_entity_poly.pdbx_strand_id
1 'polypeptide(L)'
;MFAFAPTAVFLLWFCWGVRQDRRQFRNAVLLGLTVLCLSFALLTQADRLRGNLAVLVYSLVFMIPALAIVVLGGFLVVNGLTMIRKEGRRPANLLSGLAGVGIFALLA
;
A
#
# COMPACT_ATOMS: atom_id res chain seq x y z
N MET A 1 -11.96 -19.93 -7.97
CA MET A 1 -10.58 -20.44 -8.13
C MET A 1 -9.80 -19.62 -9.17
N PHE A 2 -10.30 -19.42 -10.39
CA PHE A 2 -9.62 -18.61 -11.41
C PHE A 2 -9.28 -17.17 -10.98
N ALA A 3 -10.09 -16.54 -10.13
CA ALA A 3 -9.83 -15.20 -9.62
C ALA A 3 -8.51 -15.04 -8.83
N PHE A 4 -7.97 -16.13 -8.25
CA PHE A 4 -6.70 -16.09 -7.51
C PHE A 4 -5.46 -16.30 -8.39
N ALA A 5 -5.64 -16.72 -9.65
CA ALA A 5 -4.52 -16.92 -10.57
C ALA A 5 -3.62 -15.67 -10.72
N PRO A 6 -4.15 -14.46 -10.99
CA PRO A 6 -3.30 -13.26 -11.10
C PRO A 6 -2.59 -12.95 -9.78
N THR A 7 -3.25 -13.14 -8.63
CA THR A 7 -2.65 -12.96 -7.30
C THR A 7 -1.44 -13.86 -7.11
N ALA A 8 -1.56 -15.15 -7.45
CA ALA A 8 -0.46 -16.10 -7.31
C ALA A 8 0.73 -15.73 -8.21
N VAL A 9 0.47 -15.33 -9.46
CA VAL A 9 1.51 -14.90 -10.40
C VAL A 9 2.28 -13.69 -9.87
N PHE A 10 1.57 -12.64 -9.44
CA PHE A 10 2.22 -11.44 -8.91
C PHE A 10 2.95 -11.70 -7.60
N LEU A 11 2.41 -12.56 -6.73
CA LEU A 11 3.05 -12.93 -5.47
C LEU A 11 4.37 -13.68 -5.71
N LEU A 12 4.38 -14.64 -6.63
CA LEU A 12 5.61 -15.37 -6.98
C LEU A 12 6.66 -14.44 -7.58
N TRP A 13 6.25 -13.52 -8.46
CA TRP A 13 7.15 -12.56 -9.06
C TRP A 13 7.70 -11.57 -8.01
N PHE A 14 6.85 -11.11 -7.09
CA PHE A 14 7.26 -10.32 -5.94
C PHE A 14 8.30 -11.06 -5.08
N CYS A 15 8.03 -12.32 -4.71
CA CYS A 15 8.96 -13.13 -3.93
C CYS A 15 10.31 -13.31 -4.63
N TRP A 16 10.30 -13.51 -5.96
CA TRP A 16 11.52 -13.57 -6.75
C TRP A 16 12.27 -12.23 -6.75
N GLY A 17 11.57 -11.12 -6.99
CA GLY A 17 12.16 -9.78 -7.00
C GLY A 17 12.78 -9.38 -5.67
N VAL A 18 12.12 -9.69 -4.55
CA VAL A 18 12.62 -9.44 -3.18
C VAL A 18 13.84 -10.28 -2.85
N ARG A 19 13.92 -11.53 -3.36
CA ARG A 19 15.12 -12.37 -3.18
C ARG A 19 16.33 -11.82 -3.92
N GLN A 20 16.12 -11.18 -5.07
CA GLN A 20 17.19 -10.66 -5.88
C GLN A 20 17.67 -9.29 -5.41
N ASP A 21 16.74 -8.34 -5.18
CA ASP A 21 17.07 -7.03 -4.63
C ASP A 21 15.86 -6.41 -3.91
N ARG A 22 16.00 -6.22 -2.60
CA ARG A 22 14.93 -5.69 -1.74
C ARG A 22 14.66 -4.20 -1.94
N ARG A 23 15.61 -3.44 -2.51
CA ARG A 23 15.52 -1.97 -2.61
C ARG A 23 14.82 -1.50 -3.88
N GLN A 24 14.44 -2.41 -4.77
CA GLN A 24 13.77 -2.06 -6.01
C GLN A 24 12.33 -1.59 -5.78
N PHE A 25 12.01 -0.39 -6.28
CA PHE A 25 10.66 0.15 -6.28
C PHE A 25 9.65 -0.79 -6.98
N ARG A 26 10.11 -1.57 -7.97
CA ARG A 26 9.31 -2.61 -8.66
C ARG A 26 8.67 -3.59 -7.68
N ASN A 27 9.34 -3.95 -6.58
CA ASN A 27 8.78 -4.88 -5.59
C ASN A 27 7.58 -4.26 -4.86
N ALA A 28 7.59 -2.95 -4.59
CA ALA A 28 6.44 -2.27 -4.01
C ALA A 28 5.24 -2.29 -4.96
N VAL A 29 5.47 -2.08 -6.26
CA VAL A 29 4.42 -2.15 -7.29
C VAL A 29 3.85 -3.57 -7.40
N LEU A 30 4.71 -4.59 -7.43
CA LEU A 30 4.29 -6.00 -7.48
C LEU A 30 3.49 -6.41 -6.24
N LEU A 31 3.91 -5.95 -5.05
CA LEU A 31 3.16 -6.16 -3.81
C LEU A 31 1.78 -5.50 -3.87
N GLY A 32 1.72 -4.24 -4.33
CA GLY A 32 0.46 -3.51 -4.52
C GLY A 32 -0.49 -4.25 -5.46
N LEU A 33 -0.01 -4.71 -6.62
CA LEU A 33 -0.80 -5.51 -7.56
C LEU A 33 -1.27 -6.84 -6.94
N THR A 34 -0.40 -7.51 -6.18
CA THR A 34 -0.74 -8.74 -5.47
C THR A 34 -1.90 -8.51 -4.49
N VAL A 35 -1.82 -7.45 -3.68
CA VAL A 35 -2.87 -7.10 -2.71
C VAL A 35 -4.17 -6.70 -3.40
N LEU A 36 -4.11 -5.94 -4.50
CA LEU A 36 -5.28 -5.56 -5.29
C LEU A 36 -6.00 -6.78 -5.87
N CYS A 37 -5.26 -7.67 -6.54
CA CYS A 37 -5.83 -8.90 -7.09
C CYS A 37 -6.38 -9.81 -5.99
N LEU A 38 -5.67 -9.94 -4.86
CA LEU A 38 -6.15 -10.70 -3.70
C LEU A 38 -7.46 -10.12 -3.16
N SER A 39 -7.53 -8.81 -3.00
CA SER A 39 -8.72 -8.11 -2.49
C SER A 39 -9.91 -8.36 -3.40
N PHE A 40 -9.75 -8.21 -4.70
CA PHE A 40 -10.79 -8.50 -5.68
C PHE A 40 -11.25 -9.96 -5.62
N ALA A 41 -10.31 -10.91 -5.59
CA ALA A 41 -10.63 -12.33 -5.49
C ALA A 41 -11.38 -12.68 -4.21
N LEU A 42 -11.03 -12.07 -3.07
CA LEU A 42 -11.71 -12.25 -1.79
C LEU A 42 -13.12 -11.65 -1.79
N LEU A 43 -13.29 -10.44 -2.33
CA LEU A 43 -14.59 -9.77 -2.43
C LEU A 43 -15.59 -10.58 -3.28
N THR A 44 -15.14 -11.19 -4.39
CA THR A 44 -16.02 -12.05 -5.22
C THR A 44 -16.48 -13.34 -4.52
N GLN A 45 -15.82 -13.72 -3.42
CA GLN A 45 -16.15 -14.91 -2.63
C GLN A 45 -16.83 -14.57 -1.31
N ALA A 46 -16.86 -13.29 -0.91
CA ALA A 46 -17.36 -12.81 0.38
C ALA A 46 -18.79 -13.28 0.66
N ASP A 47 -19.67 -13.28 -0.35
CA ASP A 47 -21.08 -13.69 -0.19
C ASP A 47 -21.26 -15.19 0.11
N ARG A 48 -20.24 -16.01 -0.18
CA ARG A 48 -20.25 -17.46 0.08
C ARG A 48 -19.67 -17.82 1.45
N LEU A 49 -19.05 -16.86 2.13
CA LEU A 49 -18.47 -17.04 3.44
C LEU A 49 -19.53 -16.91 4.53
N ARG A 50 -19.31 -17.61 5.64
CA ARG A 50 -20.09 -17.42 6.87
C ARG A 50 -19.99 -15.97 7.34
N GLY A 51 -21.07 -15.39 7.89
CA GLY A 51 -21.16 -13.96 8.21
C GLY A 51 -19.93 -13.37 8.90
N ASN A 52 -19.39 -14.03 9.94
CA ASN A 52 -18.20 -13.54 10.66
C ASN A 52 -16.94 -13.47 9.77
N LEU A 53 -16.77 -14.44 8.85
CA LEU A 53 -15.63 -14.47 7.93
C LEU A 53 -15.79 -13.43 6.82
N ALA A 54 -17.01 -13.20 6.33
CA ALA A 54 -17.28 -12.14 5.37
C ALA A 54 -16.95 -10.76 5.97
N VAL A 55 -17.38 -10.50 7.21
CA VAL A 55 -17.05 -9.27 7.95
C VAL A 55 -15.53 -9.10 8.11
N LEU A 56 -14.80 -10.16 8.43
CA LEU A 56 -13.33 -10.14 8.50
C LEU A 56 -12.69 -9.80 7.14
N VAL A 57 -13.20 -10.39 6.06
CA VAL A 57 -12.69 -10.13 4.71
C VAL A 57 -12.91 -8.67 4.32
N TYR A 58 -14.13 -8.14 4.49
CA TYR A 58 -14.41 -6.75 4.20
C TYR A 58 -13.55 -5.82 5.06
N SER A 59 -13.44 -6.09 6.38
CA SER A 59 -12.64 -5.24 7.25
C SER A 59 -11.18 -5.21 6.83
N LEU A 60 -10.55 -6.35 6.52
CA LEU A 60 -9.16 -6.40 6.08
C LEU A 60 -8.94 -5.72 4.72
N VAL A 61 -9.83 -5.96 3.76
CA VAL A 61 -9.72 -5.40 2.40
C VAL A 61 -9.75 -3.87 2.41
N PHE A 62 -10.53 -3.24 3.31
CA PHE A 62 -10.60 -1.79 3.40
C PHE A 62 -9.60 -1.19 4.42
N MET A 63 -9.38 -1.84 5.57
CA MET A 63 -8.52 -1.30 6.63
C MET A 63 -7.04 -1.34 6.27
N ILE A 64 -6.56 -2.40 5.59
CA ILE A 64 -5.13 -2.51 5.26
C ILE A 64 -4.69 -1.37 4.33
N PRO A 65 -5.38 -1.09 3.19
CA PRO A 65 -5.02 0.05 2.35
C PRO A 65 -5.17 1.39 3.06
N ALA A 66 -6.22 1.58 3.86
CA ALA A 66 -6.41 2.82 4.63
C ALA A 66 -5.23 3.06 5.59
N LEU A 67 -4.81 2.04 6.33
CA LEU A 67 -3.66 2.11 7.22
C LEU A 67 -2.37 2.38 6.43
N ALA A 68 -2.19 1.74 5.27
CA ALA A 68 -1.03 1.95 4.41
C ALA A 68 -0.93 3.42 3.94
N ILE A 69 -2.06 4.06 3.59
CA ILE A 69 -2.09 5.49 3.20
C ILE A 69 -1.68 6.37 4.38
N VAL A 70 -2.20 6.11 5.59
CA VAL A 70 -1.84 6.86 6.80
C VAL A 70 -0.34 6.74 7.11
N VAL A 71 0.19 5.52 7.04
CA VAL A 71 1.61 5.25 7.26
C VAL A 71 2.48 5.93 6.21
N LEU A 72 2.09 5.89 4.93
CA LEU A 72 2.78 6.57 3.84
C LEU A 72 2.77 8.09 4.02
N GLY A 73 1.61 8.67 4.36
CA GLY A 73 1.48 10.10 4.67
C GLY A 73 2.40 10.51 5.82
N GLY A 74 2.44 9.72 6.90
CA GLY A 74 3.35 9.93 8.02
C GLY A 74 4.83 9.90 7.59
N PHE A 75 5.23 8.90 6.80
CA PHE A 75 6.60 8.82 6.27
C PHE A 75 6.95 10.02 5.39
N LEU A 76 6.03 10.50 4.55
CA LEU A 76 6.23 11.66 3.70
C LEU A 76 6.40 12.95 4.50
N VAL A 77 5.61 13.14 5.56
CA VAL A 77 5.76 14.28 6.50
C VAL A 77 7.13 14.22 7.19
N VAL A 78 7.50 13.06 7.76
CA VAL A 78 8.79 12.88 8.44
C VAL A 78 9.96 13.08 7.47
N ASN A 79 9.83 12.61 6.22
CA ASN A 79 10.83 12.81 5.18
C ASN A 79 11.00 14.30 4.85
N GLY A 80 9.91 15.04 4.66
CA GLY A 80 9.96 16.49 4.45
C GLY A 80 10.61 17.24 5.62
N LEU A 81 10.25 16.90 6.86
CA LEU A 81 10.88 17.48 8.07
C LEU A 81 12.39 17.17 8.13
N THR A 82 12.79 15.96 7.73
CA THR A 82 14.19 15.55 7.68
C THR A 82 14.97 16.33 6.64
N MET A 83 14.39 16.52 5.44
CA MET A 83 15.00 17.32 4.36
C MET A 83 15.18 18.78 4.77
N ILE A 84 14.19 19.39 5.43
CA ILE A 84 14.32 20.77 5.95
C ILE A 84 15.49 20.90 6.93
N ARG A 85 15.64 19.92 7.82
CA ARG A 85 16.71 19.93 8.84
C ARG A 85 18.10 19.74 8.25
N LYS A 86 18.25 18.85 7.26
CA LYS A 86 19.56 18.46 6.71
C LYS A 86 19.99 19.25 5.49
N GLU A 87 19.06 19.61 4.63
CA GLU A 87 19.33 20.17 3.30
C GLU A 87 18.80 21.61 3.14
N GLY A 88 18.08 22.13 4.14
CA GLY A 88 17.52 23.47 4.14
C GLY A 88 16.17 23.60 3.44
N ARG A 89 15.66 24.83 3.35
CA ARG A 89 14.26 25.14 2.94
C ARG A 89 14.07 25.34 1.44
N ARG A 90 14.79 24.61 0.59
CA ARG A 90 14.57 24.69 -0.86
C ARG A 90 13.17 24.14 -1.19
N PRO A 91 12.44 24.71 -2.17
CA PRO A 91 11.08 24.30 -2.48
C PRO A 91 10.99 22.81 -2.85
N ALA A 92 12.01 22.27 -3.53
CA ALA A 92 12.10 20.83 -3.84
C ALA A 92 12.06 19.94 -2.57
N ASN A 93 12.67 20.41 -1.48
CA ASN A 93 12.80 19.67 -0.22
C ASN A 93 11.50 19.66 0.59
N LEU A 94 10.58 20.57 0.27
CA LEU A 94 9.27 20.67 0.91
C LEU A 94 8.22 19.79 0.23
N LEU A 95 8.43 19.38 -1.02
CA LEU A 95 7.43 18.66 -1.82
C LEU A 95 6.97 17.36 -1.15
N SER A 96 7.91 16.58 -0.58
CA SER A 96 7.55 15.34 0.12
C SER A 96 6.71 15.63 1.37
N GLY A 97 7.04 16.65 2.14
CA GLY A 97 6.28 17.03 3.33
C GLY A 97 4.89 17.56 2.98
N LEU A 98 4.80 18.41 1.95
CA LEU A 98 3.54 18.95 1.44
C LEU A 98 2.63 17.85 0.88
N ALA A 99 3.18 16.87 0.17
CA ALA A 99 2.42 15.70 -0.28
C ALA A 99 1.86 14.90 0.91
N GLY A 100 2.67 14.69 1.95
CA GLY A 100 2.21 14.04 3.18
C GLY A 100 1.08 14.79 3.88
N VAL A 101 1.21 16.12 4.03
CA VAL A 101 0.14 16.99 4.57
C VAL A 101 -1.10 16.95 3.68
N GLY A 102 -0.93 16.98 2.35
CA GLY A 102 -2.03 16.87 1.39
C GLY A 102 -2.82 15.57 1.54
N ILE A 103 -2.14 14.44 1.78
CA ILE A 103 -2.80 13.16 2.07
C ILE A 103 -3.67 13.26 3.33
N PHE A 104 -3.12 13.81 4.42
CA PHE A 104 -3.91 13.98 5.66
C PHE A 104 -5.06 14.97 5.50
N ALA A 105 -4.87 16.04 4.73
CA ALA A 105 -5.92 17.01 4.44
C ALA A 105 -7.07 16.42 3.62
N LEU A 106 -6.80 15.44 2.74
CA LEU A 106 -7.84 14.71 2.00
C LEU A 106 -8.58 13.67 2.86
N LEU A 107 -7.98 13.22 3.95
CA LEU A 107 -8.57 12.24 4.87
C LEU A 107 -9.41 12.88 5.99
N ALA A 108 -9.21 14.16 6.27
CA ALA A 108 -9.91 14.93 7.30
C ALA A 108 -11.28 15.41 6.81
#